data_AF-D2BG04-F1
#
_entry.id   AF-D2BG04-F1
#
_cell.length_a   1.000
_cell.length_b   1.000
_cell.length_c   1.000
_cell.angle_alpha   90.00
_cell.angle_beta   90.00
_cell.angle_gamma   90.00
#
_symmetry.space_group_name_H-M   'P 1'
#
loop_
_entity.id
_entity.type
_entity.pdbx_description
1 polymer ?
#
loop_
_entity_poly.entity_id
_entity_poly.type
_entity_poly.pdbx_seq_one_letter_code
_entity_poly.pdbx_strand_id
1 'polypeptide(L)'
;MAGFFSFPWDWLITGIVVGAAVMWLQNWLSMKNLKLMWYHWIIGLIGLGFVLFGLQNLFAALKELEPRAALNFIWAIILPGILLLVLSWQLARAYNRKS
;
A
#
# COMPACT_ATOMS: atom_id res chain seq x y z
N MET A 1 7.69 34.86 0.49
CA MET A 1 7.76 33.63 -0.33
C MET A 1 7.96 32.38 0.54
N ALA A 2 7.16 32.19 1.60
CA ALA A 2 7.38 31.09 2.57
C ALA A 2 6.44 29.88 2.40
N GLY A 3 5.31 30.02 1.67
CA GLY A 3 4.25 28.99 1.63
C GLY A 3 4.51 27.80 0.70
N PHE A 4 5.33 27.96 -0.35
CA PHE A 4 5.58 26.88 -1.32
C PHE A 4 6.49 25.79 -0.75
N PHE A 5 7.53 26.18 -0.01
CA PHE A 5 8.49 25.23 0.60
C PHE A 5 7.99 24.61 1.90
N SER A 6 6.93 25.16 2.52
CA SER A 6 6.28 24.58 3.70
C SER A 6 5.17 23.57 3.35
N PHE A 7 4.83 23.42 2.07
CA PHE A 7 3.78 22.49 1.65
C PHE A 7 4.29 21.05 1.76
N PRO A 8 3.48 20.10 2.27
CA PRO A 8 3.85 18.70 2.46
C PRO A 8 3.94 17.93 1.13
N TRP A 9 4.92 18.25 0.29
CA TRP A 9 5.12 17.66 -1.04
C TRP A 9 5.21 16.14 -1.02
N ASP A 10 5.83 15.58 0.03
CA ASP A 10 5.98 14.14 0.20
C ASP A 10 4.62 13.42 0.23
N TRP A 11 3.63 13.98 0.95
CA TRP A 11 2.29 13.42 1.05
C TRP A 11 1.54 13.46 -0.28
N LEU A 12 1.67 14.56 -1.02
CA LEU A 12 1.04 14.70 -2.34
C LEU A 12 1.67 13.72 -3.34
N ILE A 13 3.00 13.63 -3.38
CA ILE A 13 3.71 12.72 -4.28
C ILE A 13 3.35 11.28 -3.96
N THR A 14 3.35 10.88 -2.68
CA THR A 14 2.91 9.54 -2.28
C THR A 14 1.47 9.28 -2.72
N GLY A 15 0.54 10.22 -2.51
CA GLY A 15 -0.84 10.08 -2.96
C GLY A 15 -0.96 9.86 -4.48
N ILE A 16 -0.22 10.63 -5.29
CA ILE A 16 -0.23 10.51 -6.75
C ILE A 16 0.34 9.17 -7.19
N VAL A 17 1.50 8.77 -6.65
CA VAL A 17 2.16 7.50 -7.01
C VAL A 17 1.26 6.31 -6.68
N VAL A 18 0.62 6.36 -5.51
CA VAL A 18 -0.30 5.30 -5.06
C VAL A 18 -1.56 5.25 -5.93
N GLY A 19 -2.16 6.41 -6.21
CA GLY A 19 -3.31 6.50 -7.10
C GLY A 19 -3.01 5.95 -8.50
N ALA A 20 -1.87 6.34 -9.07
CA ALA A 20 -1.41 5.84 -10.36
C ALA A 20 -1.17 4.32 -10.34
N ALA A 21 -0.56 3.79 -9.28
CA ALA A 21 -0.32 2.36 -9.11
C ALA A 21 -1.64 1.56 -9.01
N VAL A 22 -2.62 2.06 -8.26
CA VAL A 22 -3.95 1.44 -8.14
C VAL A 22 -4.69 1.46 -9.49
N MET A 23 -4.66 2.58 -10.20
CA MET A 23 -5.26 2.70 -11.54
C MET A 23 -4.60 1.75 -12.55
N TRP A 24 -3.27 1.70 -12.56
CA TRP A 24 -2.54 0.77 -13.42
C TRP A 24 -2.87 -0.69 -13.11
N LEU A 25 -2.93 -1.03 -11.82
CA LEU A 25 -3.30 -2.37 -11.37
C LEU A 25 -4.73 -2.73 -11.79
N GLN A 26 -5.70 -1.83 -11.61
CA GLN A 26 -7.07 -2.03 -12.05
C GLN A 26 -7.13 -2.32 -13.56
N ASN A 27 -6.47 -1.49 -14.38
CA ASN A 27 -6.44 -1.66 -15.83
C ASN A 27 -5.82 -3.02 -16.21
N TRP A 28 -4.71 -3.39 -15.59
CA TRP A 28 -4.04 -4.67 -15.85
C TRP A 28 -4.94 -5.87 -15.49
N LEU A 29 -5.67 -5.79 -14.37
CA LEU A 29 -6.60 -6.84 -13.95
C LEU A 29 -7.80 -6.95 -14.89
N SER A 30 -8.33 -5.82 -15.37
CA SER A 30 -9.39 -5.79 -16.39
C SER A 30 -8.93 -6.42 -17.71
N MET A 31 -7.71 -6.17 -18.16
CA MET A 31 -7.14 -6.82 -19.35
C MET A 31 -7.03 -8.35 -19.19
N LYS A 32 -6.94 -8.85 -17.95
CA LYS A 32 -6.88 -10.29 -17.65
C LYS A 32 -8.26 -10.92 -17.41
N ASN A 33 -9.36 -10.18 -17.59
CA ASN A 33 -10.73 -10.62 -17.28
C ASN A 33 -10.90 -11.13 -15.84
N LEU A 34 -10.08 -10.65 -14.90
CA LEU A 34 -10.18 -11.04 -13.50
C LEU A 34 -11.31 -10.26 -12.84
N LYS A 35 -12.32 -10.97 -12.33
CA LYS A 35 -13.42 -10.40 -11.55
C LYS A 35 -12.96 -10.19 -10.12
N LEU A 36 -12.99 -8.94 -9.67
CA LEU A 36 -12.76 -8.59 -8.27
C LEU A 36 -14.07 -8.22 -7.57
N MET A 37 -14.36 -8.89 -6.47
CA MET A 37 -15.39 -8.50 -5.52
C MET A 37 -14.96 -7.27 -4.70
N TRP A 38 -15.93 -6.53 -4.16
CA TRP A 38 -15.72 -5.32 -3.36
C TRP A 38 -14.76 -5.55 -2.16
N TYR A 39 -14.83 -6.72 -1.52
CA TYR A 39 -13.98 -7.04 -0.36
C TYR A 39 -12.52 -7.29 -0.73
N HIS A 40 -12.21 -7.75 -1.95
CA HIS A 40 -10.82 -7.86 -2.41
C HIS A 40 -10.16 -6.48 -2.43
N TRP A 41 -10.90 -5.47 -2.90
CA TRP A 41 -10.43 -4.09 -2.93
C TRP A 41 -10.20 -3.55 -1.52
N ILE A 42 -11.13 -3.76 -0.58
CA ILE A 42 -10.97 -3.26 0.80
C ILE A 42 -9.74 -3.88 1.47
N ILE A 43 -9.61 -5.22 1.44
CA ILE A 43 -8.48 -5.92 2.06
C ILE A 43 -7.16 -5.47 1.40
N GLY A 44 -7.16 -5.36 0.08
CA GLY A 44 -5.99 -4.91 -0.70
C GLY A 44 -5.60 -3.47 -0.36
N LEU A 45 -6.55 -2.55 -0.29
CA LEU A 45 -6.30 -1.13 0.03
C LEU A 45 -5.83 -0.94 1.47
N ILE A 46 -6.40 -1.68 2.44
CA ILE A 46 -5.93 -1.65 3.84
C ILE A 46 -4.49 -2.17 3.92
N GLY A 47 -4.21 -3.32 3.28
CA GLY A 47 -2.87 -3.88 3.22
C GLY A 47 -1.86 -2.94 2.58
N LEU A 48 -2.23 -2.31 1.46
CA LEU A 48 -1.42 -1.30 0.78
C LEU A 48 -1.17 -0.08 1.68
N GLY A 49 -2.20 0.43 2.34
CA GLY A 49 -2.09 1.54 3.29
C GLY A 49 -1.13 1.23 4.43
N PHE A 50 -1.19 0.03 4.99
CA PHE A 50 -0.26 -0.43 6.03
C PHE A 50 1.18 -0.44 5.51
N VAL A 51 1.43 -1.05 4.35
CA VAL A 51 2.79 -1.10 3.79
C VAL A 51 3.35 0.30 3.54
N LEU A 52 2.56 1.19 2.94
CA LEU A 52 3.00 2.56 2.63
C LEU A 52 3.27 3.37 3.90
N PHE A 53 2.34 3.33 4.86
CA PHE A 53 2.50 4.00 6.15
C PHE A 53 3.72 3.47 6.90
N GLY A 54 3.88 2.14 6.94
CA GLY A 54 5.02 1.49 7.57
C GLY A 54 6.35 1.85 6.89
N LEU A 55 6.41 1.87 5.57
CA LEU A 55 7.62 2.26 4.82
C LEU A 55 7.99 3.73 5.05
N GLN A 56 7.02 4.64 5.01
CA GLN A 56 7.27 6.06 5.26
C GLN A 56 7.85 6.27 6.67
N ASN A 57 7.27 5.61 7.68
CA ASN A 57 7.74 5.71 9.05
C ASN A 57 9.07 4.96 9.28
N LEU A 58 9.32 3.87 8.56
CA LEU A 58 10.61 3.19 8.56
C LEU A 58 11.73 4.14 8.10
N PHE A 59 11.53 4.84 6.98
CA PHE A 59 12.52 5.82 6.49
C PHE A 59 12.67 7.02 7.43
N ALA A 60 11.60 7.47 8.07
CA ALA A 60 11.67 8.52 9.08
C ALA A 60 12.51 8.07 10.29
N ALA A 61 12.23 6.89 10.85
CA ALA A 61 12.97 6.34 11.99
C ALA A 61 14.45 6.10 11.68
N LEU A 62 14.77 5.68 10.45
CA LEU A 62 16.16 5.51 10.01
C LEU A 62 16.90 6.86 9.89
N LYS A 63 16.21 7.93 9.44
CA LYS A 63 16.77 9.29 9.41
C LYS A 63 17.00 9.84 10.82
N GLU A 64 16.17 9.45 11.78
CA GLU A 64 16.27 9.83 13.19
C GLU A 64 17.25 8.95 13.99
N LEU A 65 17.95 8.01 13.34
CA LEU A 65 18.89 7.06 13.99
C LEU A 65 18.24 6.22 15.10
N GLU A 66 16.95 5.89 14.95
CA GLU A 66 16.16 5.09 15.88
C GLU A 66 15.89 3.67 15.31
N PRO A 67 16.90 2.78 15.31
CA PRO A 67 16.78 1.46 14.68
C PRO A 67 15.75 0.55 15.35
N ARG A 68 15.43 0.78 16.63
CA ARG A 68 14.37 0.04 17.33
C ARG A 68 12.99 0.41 16.80
N ALA A 69 12.72 1.69 16.59
CA ALA A 69 11.46 2.16 16.00
C ALA A 69 11.32 1.63 14.56
N ALA A 70 12.39 1.68 13.77
CA ALA A 70 12.45 1.09 12.43
C ALA A 70 12.04 -0.39 12.42
N LEU A 71 12.63 -1.21 13.31
CA LEU A 71 12.27 -2.63 13.47
C LEU A 71 10.79 -2.82 13.86
N ASN A 72 10.26 -1.99 14.76
CA ASN A 72 8.86 -2.07 15.18
C ASN A 72 7.89 -1.83 14.01
N PHE A 73 8.18 -0.89 13.11
CA PHE A 73 7.36 -0.66 11.92
C PHE A 73 7.36 -1.85 10.96
N ILE A 74 8.49 -2.56 10.82
CA ILE A 74 8.56 -3.77 9.99
C ILE A 74 7.62 -4.84 10.55
N TRP A 75 7.73 -5.14 11.84
CA TRP A 75 6.98 -6.23 12.47
C TRP A 75 5.50 -5.92 12.67
N ALA A 76 5.19 -4.72 13.15
CA ALA A 76 3.82 -4.37 13.56
C ALA A 76 2.95 -3.86 12.42
N ILE A 77 3.54 -3.33 11.34
CA ILE A 77 2.80 -2.62 10.29
C ILE A 77 3.07 -3.22 8.91
N ILE A 78 4.33 -3.25 8.47
CA ILE A 78 4.67 -3.67 7.10
C ILE A 78 4.31 -5.15 6.89
N LEU A 79 4.71 -6.04 7.80
CA LEU A 79 4.44 -7.48 7.68
C LEU A 79 2.93 -7.79 7.65
N PRO A 80 2.11 -7.29 8.59
CA PRO A 80 0.66 -7.44 8.51
C PRO A 80 0.07 -6.88 7.20
N GLY A 81 0.58 -5.73 6.72
CA GLY A 81 0.18 -5.16 5.44
C GLY A 81 0.46 -6.09 4.25
N ILE A 82 1.66 -6.69 4.20
CA ILE A 82 2.04 -7.67 3.17
C ILE A 82 1.12 -8.89 3.23
N LEU A 83 0.83 -9.40 4.43
CA LEU A 83 -0.07 -10.55 4.59
C LEU A 83 -1.48 -10.24 4.06
N LEU A 84 -2.02 -9.05 4.31
CA LEU A 84 -3.31 -8.62 3.78
C LEU A 84 -3.30 -8.53 2.25
N LEU A 85 -2.21 -8.03 1.65
CA LEU A 85 -2.06 -7.99 0.19
C LEU A 85 -2.05 -9.40 -0.42
N VAL A 86 -1.27 -10.31 0.17
CA VAL A 86 -1.21 -11.71 -0.24
C VAL A 86 -2.59 -12.37 -0.08
N LEU A 87 -3.28 -12.10 1.02
CA LEU A 87 -4.62 -12.64 1.28
C LEU A 87 -5.63 -12.14 0.24
N SER A 88 -5.66 -10.84 -0.05
CA SER A 88 -6.53 -10.26 -1.08
C SER A 88 -6.27 -10.92 -2.44
N TRP A 89 -5.01 -11.11 -2.81
CA TRP A 89 -4.64 -11.81 -4.05
C TRP A 89 -5.10 -13.27 -4.08
N GLN A 90 -4.90 -14.01 -2.99
CA GLN A 90 -5.33 -15.41 -2.91
C GLN A 90 -6.85 -15.54 -3.02
N LEU A 91 -7.60 -14.67 -2.37
CA LEU A 91 -9.06 -14.63 -2.45
C LEU A 91 -9.53 -14.31 -3.88
N ALA A 92 -8.94 -13.29 -4.51
CA ALA A 92 -9.23 -12.94 -5.90
C ALA A 92 -8.96 -14.11 -6.85
N ARG A 93 -7.81 -14.78 -6.72
CA ARG A 93 -7.45 -15.93 -7.54
C ARG A 93 -8.39 -17.12 -7.30
N ALA A 94 -8.75 -17.39 -6.06
CA ALA A 94 -9.64 -18.50 -5.71
C ALA A 94 -11.06 -18.27 -6.27
N TYR A 95 -11.55 -17.02 -6.24
CA TYR A 95 -12.83 -16.63 -6.82
C TYR A 95 -12.86 -16.87 -8.33
N ASN A 96 -11.81 -16.42 -9.04
CA ASN A 96 -11.74 -16.53 -10.50
C ASN A 96 -11.47 -17.95 -11.02
N ARG A 97 -11.03 -18.89 -10.17
CA ARG A 97 -10.92 -20.32 -10.54
C ARG A 97 -12.25 -21.08 -10.53
N LYS A 98 -13.23 -20.56 -9.79
CA LYS A 98 -14.54 -21.20 -9.61
C LYS A 98 -15.63 -20.64 -10.53
N SER A 99 -15.36 -19.52 -11.21
CA SER A 99 -16.28 -18.84 -12.13
C SER A 99 -15.90 -19.09 -13.58
#